data_AF-A0A7Z7JJ50-F1
#
_entry.id   AF-A0A7Z7JJ50-F1
#
_cell.length_a   1.000
_cell.length_b   1.000
_cell.length_c   1.000
_cell.angle_alpha   90.00
_cell.angle_beta   90.00
_cell.angle_gamma   90.00
#
_symmetry.space_group_name_H-M   'P 1'
#
loop_
_entity.id
_entity.type
_entity.pdbx_description
1 polymer ?
#
loop_
_entity_poly.entity_id
_entity_poly.type
_entity_poly.pdbx_seq_one_letter_code
_entity_poly.pdbx_strand_id
1 'polypeptide(L)'
;MPQKKDQPKETPAVQADIVNFPLQPEASRAELALRNALGGAPVDADAFSRLLQCVRNLQRTRDKIERLLRDQGADLQQMHDHTMDIAVAMYGDTRVARTRALEMFYTIAEEVLHLTRSQAHLQLNLYRRFLQHNGALTKLNIGELMILRRSDYTAEEIDAVIEFKENDPSYRRKDIREFVERLRRKQEEVFDVQSKLDVATAELASTISENADKDHEIRRLNTELSRLTAERDTDRLTLTQLREEMTRQNSSYSALGMQVADLEREKRELQERIAFAKGNVRPESIEVPVVPPGYATLEDALAAKNEELATAKTELNNVISQRQRIEEEIAERTAVLDKRARAHDELAKLVEAFRQAVSSFASAQLTVQMAGDISEFRPTLTVLDGIVGRLQSEIRSAIKAK
;
A
#
# COMPACT_ATOMS: atom_id res chain seq x y z
N MET A 1 -101.94 -8.84 48.69
CA MET A 1 -101.95 -10.29 48.33
C MET A 1 -102.53 -10.36 46.92
N PRO A 2 -101.95 -11.03 45.89
CA PRO A 2 -100.87 -12.03 45.86
C PRO A 2 -99.68 -11.67 44.91
N GLN A 3 -98.45 -12.07 45.23
CA GLN A 3 -97.62 -13.16 44.66
C GLN A 3 -96.80 -12.87 43.38
N LYS A 4 -95.48 -12.91 43.60
CA LYS A 4 -94.36 -13.19 42.68
C LYS A 4 -94.65 -14.28 41.63
N LYS A 5 -94.09 -14.08 40.43
CA LYS A 5 -93.43 -15.01 39.48
C LYS A 5 -93.28 -14.24 38.16
N ASP A 6 -92.22 -14.23 37.37
CA ASP A 6 -90.97 -14.99 37.31
C ASP A 6 -89.99 -14.08 36.54
N GLN A 7 -88.70 -14.11 36.91
CA GLN A 7 -87.64 -13.54 36.06
C GLN A 7 -87.38 -14.47 34.87
N PRO A 8 -87.29 -13.95 33.64
CA PRO A 8 -86.47 -14.53 32.60
C PRO A 8 -85.10 -13.83 32.56
N LYS A 9 -84.06 -14.64 32.64
CA LYS A 9 -82.63 -14.29 32.53
C LYS A 9 -82.37 -13.37 31.34
N GLU A 10 -81.76 -12.21 31.58
CA GLU A 10 -81.04 -11.46 30.56
C GLU A 10 -79.86 -12.28 30.08
N THR A 11 -80.01 -12.94 28.94
CA THR A 11 -78.88 -13.33 28.09
C THR A 11 -78.18 -12.05 27.66
N PRO A 12 -76.86 -11.87 27.93
CA PRO A 12 -76.14 -10.75 27.37
C PRO A 12 -76.16 -10.95 25.85
N ALA A 13 -76.70 -9.97 25.13
CA ALA A 13 -76.52 -9.88 23.69
C ALA A 13 -75.01 -9.91 23.46
N VAL A 14 -74.53 -11.02 22.91
CA VAL A 14 -73.18 -11.17 22.40
C VAL A 14 -72.99 -10.01 21.44
N GLN A 15 -72.29 -8.97 21.89
CA GLN A 15 -71.62 -8.05 20.98
C GLN A 15 -70.81 -8.98 20.09
N ALA A 16 -71.23 -9.10 18.84
CA ALA A 16 -70.39 -9.73 17.85
C ALA A 16 -69.09 -8.95 17.92
N ASP A 17 -68.06 -9.60 18.47
CA ASP A 17 -66.68 -9.19 18.32
C ASP A 17 -66.51 -8.98 16.81
N ILE A 18 -66.60 -7.72 16.39
CA ILE A 18 -66.03 -7.31 15.12
C ILE A 18 -64.55 -7.55 15.37
N VAL A 19 -64.11 -8.74 14.98
CA VAL A 19 -62.71 -9.11 14.86
C VAL A 19 -62.12 -8.01 13.99
N ASN A 20 -61.52 -7.03 14.65
CA ASN A 20 -60.88 -5.91 14.01
C ASN A 20 -59.58 -6.51 13.46
N PHE A 21 -59.68 -7.11 12.27
CA PHE A 21 -58.53 -7.61 11.56
C PHE A 21 -57.53 -6.47 11.49
N PRO A 22 -56.25 -6.67 11.88
CA PRO A 22 -55.26 -5.62 11.78
C PRO A 22 -55.21 -5.19 10.32
N LEU A 23 -55.71 -3.98 10.05
CA LEU A 23 -55.62 -3.33 8.75
C LEU A 23 -54.16 -3.42 8.32
N GLN A 24 -53.90 -4.20 7.28
CA GLN A 24 -52.57 -4.35 6.73
C GLN A 24 -51.95 -2.95 6.54
N PRO A 25 -50.67 -2.73 6.88
CA PRO A 25 -50.04 -1.41 6.83
C PRO A 25 -50.15 -0.72 5.46
N GLU A 26 -50.35 -1.50 4.39
CA GLU A 26 -50.63 -1.01 3.02
C GLU A 26 -52.03 -0.43 2.85
N ALA A 27 -53.04 -0.99 3.52
CA ALA A 27 -54.42 -0.49 3.48
C ALA A 27 -54.49 0.93 4.09
N SER A 28 -53.76 1.16 5.18
CA SER A 28 -53.64 2.44 5.86
C SER A 28 -52.91 3.48 5.00
N ARG A 29 -51.87 3.05 4.25
CA ARG A 29 -51.12 3.93 3.33
C ARG A 29 -51.94 4.36 2.12
N ALA A 30 -52.64 3.43 1.47
CA ALA A 30 -53.48 3.73 0.32
C ALA A 30 -54.65 4.65 0.73
N GLU A 31 -55.23 4.41 1.89
CA GLU A 31 -56.28 5.27 2.45
C GLU A 31 -55.77 6.68 2.75
N LEU A 32 -54.59 6.81 3.37
CA LEU A 32 -54.00 8.10 3.71
C LEU A 32 -53.56 8.88 2.46
N ALA A 33 -52.99 8.19 1.46
CA ALA A 33 -52.66 8.79 0.17
C ALA A 33 -53.92 9.26 -0.58
N LEU A 34 -55.01 8.49 -0.51
CA LEU A 34 -56.28 8.85 -1.12
C LEU A 34 -56.93 10.05 -0.42
N ARG A 35 -56.91 10.09 0.91
CA ARG A 35 -57.40 11.24 1.70
C ARG A 35 -56.57 12.51 1.42
N ASN A 36 -55.26 12.38 1.28
CA ASN A 36 -54.39 13.48 0.89
C ASN A 36 -54.69 13.97 -0.54
N ALA A 37 -54.92 13.06 -1.49
CA ALA A 37 -55.27 13.41 -2.86
C ALA A 37 -56.63 14.10 -2.99
N LEU A 38 -57.58 13.77 -2.10
CA LEU A 38 -58.90 14.41 -2.02
C LEU A 38 -58.87 15.76 -1.26
N GLY A 39 -57.71 16.20 -0.76
CA GLY A 39 -57.51 17.54 -0.21
C GLY A 39 -58.39 17.89 0.99
N GLY A 40 -58.84 16.89 1.75
CA GLY A 40 -59.74 17.09 2.90
C GLY A 40 -61.19 17.45 2.53
N ALA A 41 -61.60 17.29 1.27
CA ALA A 41 -62.99 17.45 0.88
C ALA A 41 -63.88 16.46 1.67
N PRO A 42 -65.07 16.89 2.16
CA PRO A 42 -66.01 16.00 2.84
C PRO A 42 -66.60 15.04 1.79
N VAL A 43 -65.97 13.89 1.63
CA VAL A 43 -66.46 12.81 0.77
C VAL A 43 -67.32 11.89 1.64
N ASP A 44 -68.50 11.54 1.12
CA ASP A 44 -69.37 10.52 1.71
C ASP A 44 -68.59 9.21 1.95
N ALA A 45 -68.77 8.60 3.13
CA ALA A 45 -68.00 7.43 3.56
C ALA A 45 -68.19 6.24 2.61
N ASP A 46 -69.39 6.12 2.02
CA ASP A 46 -69.71 5.09 1.03
C ASP A 46 -69.03 5.35 -0.31
N ALA A 47 -68.97 6.61 -0.76
CA ALA A 47 -68.24 6.97 -1.98
C ALA A 47 -66.72 6.76 -1.80
N PHE A 48 -66.19 7.11 -0.63
CA PHE A 48 -64.79 6.89 -0.29
C PHE A 48 -64.43 5.39 -0.24
N SER A 49 -65.27 4.56 0.39
CA SER A 49 -65.04 3.11 0.45
C SER A 49 -65.11 2.44 -0.92
N ARG A 50 -66.05 2.84 -1.79
CA ARG A 50 -66.11 2.37 -3.19
C ARG A 50 -64.87 2.76 -3.98
N LEU A 51 -64.40 4.00 -3.81
CA LEU A 51 -63.20 4.48 -4.50
C LEU A 51 -61.95 3.73 -4.00
N LEU A 52 -61.81 3.53 -2.69
CA LEU A 52 -60.74 2.73 -2.11
C LEU A 52 -60.77 1.28 -2.64
N GLN A 53 -61.96 0.70 -2.78
CA GLN A 53 -62.13 -0.63 -3.36
C GLN A 53 -61.73 -0.66 -4.84
N CYS A 54 -62.07 0.37 -5.64
CA CYS A 54 -61.60 0.50 -7.02
C CYS A 54 -60.08 0.59 -7.10
N VAL A 55 -59.44 1.39 -6.25
CA VAL A 55 -57.98 1.51 -6.20
C VAL A 55 -57.33 0.16 -5.87
N ARG A 56 -57.87 -0.58 -4.90
CA ARG A 56 -57.38 -1.93 -4.55
C ARG A 56 -57.53 -2.92 -5.69
N ASN A 57 -58.68 -2.90 -6.38
CA ASN A 57 -58.91 -3.76 -7.53
C ASN A 57 -57.93 -3.43 -8.68
N LEU A 58 -57.65 -2.15 -8.92
CA LEU A 58 -56.66 -1.71 -9.90
C LEU A 58 -55.23 -2.12 -9.52
N GLN A 59 -54.85 -2.00 -8.25
CA GLN A 59 -53.55 -2.48 -7.75
C GLN A 59 -53.38 -3.99 -7.98
N ARG A 60 -54.36 -4.80 -7.58
CA ARG A 60 -54.35 -6.26 -7.81
C ARG A 60 -54.27 -6.61 -9.29
N THR A 61 -55.01 -5.88 -10.14
CA THR A 61 -55.00 -6.09 -11.58
C THR A 61 -53.63 -5.77 -12.16
N ARG A 62 -53.00 -4.69 -11.70
CA ARG A 62 -51.64 -4.32 -12.09
C ARG A 62 -50.62 -5.39 -11.68
N ASP A 63 -50.66 -5.87 -10.44
CA ASP A 63 -49.75 -6.92 -9.98
C ASP A 63 -49.91 -8.21 -10.80
N LYS A 64 -51.15 -8.54 -11.19
CA LYS A 64 -51.43 -9.66 -12.07
C LYS A 64 -50.83 -9.45 -13.47
N ILE A 65 -50.99 -8.25 -14.06
CA ILE A 65 -50.38 -7.91 -15.36
C ILE A 65 -48.85 -8.03 -15.28
N GLU A 66 -48.23 -7.52 -14.22
CA GLU A 66 -46.78 -7.59 -14.03
C GLU A 66 -46.27 -9.04 -13.92
N ARG A 67 -47.04 -9.96 -13.33
CA ARG A 67 -46.71 -11.41 -13.34
C ARG A 67 -46.87 -12.02 -14.74
N LEU A 68 -48.00 -11.75 -15.39
CA LEU A 68 -48.26 -12.28 -16.74
C LEU A 68 -47.22 -11.83 -17.77
N LEU A 69 -46.69 -10.61 -17.65
CA LEU A 69 -45.59 -10.13 -18.51
C LEU A 69 -44.27 -10.89 -18.28
N ARG A 70 -44.02 -11.40 -17.06
CA ARG A 70 -42.85 -12.25 -16.80
C ARG A 70 -43.05 -13.64 -17.39
N ASP A 71 -44.22 -14.21 -17.17
CA ASP A 71 -44.59 -15.52 -17.70
C ASP A 71 -44.50 -15.50 -19.23
N GLN A 72 -44.99 -14.44 -19.87
CA GLN A 72 -44.82 -14.18 -21.30
C GLN A 72 -43.34 -14.17 -21.73
N GLY A 73 -42.44 -13.57 -20.94
CA GLY A 73 -41.01 -13.59 -21.23
C GLY A 73 -40.39 -15.00 -21.15
N ALA A 74 -40.83 -15.81 -20.18
CA ALA A 74 -40.41 -17.20 -20.04
C ALA A 74 -40.93 -18.07 -21.18
N ASP A 75 -42.19 -17.91 -21.57
CA ASP A 75 -42.81 -18.63 -22.67
C ASP A 75 -42.15 -18.26 -24.02
N LEU A 76 -41.80 -16.98 -24.21
CA LEU A 76 -41.03 -16.55 -25.39
C LEU A 76 -39.63 -17.21 -25.44
N GLN A 77 -38.98 -17.41 -24.29
CA GLN A 77 -37.71 -18.12 -24.24
C GLN A 77 -37.88 -19.60 -24.60
N GLN A 78 -38.89 -20.28 -24.08
CA GLN A 78 -39.20 -21.67 -24.45
C GLN A 78 -39.55 -21.79 -25.94
N MET A 79 -40.33 -20.85 -26.47
CA MET A 79 -40.66 -20.80 -27.90
C MET A 79 -39.39 -20.68 -28.75
N HIS A 80 -38.48 -19.78 -28.37
CA HIS A 80 -37.19 -19.66 -29.05
C HIS A 80 -36.42 -20.98 -29.03
N ASP A 81 -36.32 -21.61 -27.85
CA ASP A 81 -35.53 -22.83 -27.69
C ASP A 81 -36.13 -24.00 -28.51
N HIS A 82 -37.45 -24.13 -28.55
CA HIS A 82 -38.12 -25.09 -29.42
C HIS A 82 -37.91 -24.81 -30.91
N THR A 83 -37.99 -23.55 -31.35
CA THR A 83 -37.69 -23.21 -32.76
C THR A 83 -36.24 -23.51 -33.13
N MET A 84 -35.34 -23.34 -32.17
CA MET A 84 -33.92 -23.66 -32.30
C MET A 84 -33.70 -25.17 -32.42
N ASP A 85 -34.28 -25.96 -31.53
CA ASP A 85 -34.20 -27.43 -31.56
C ASP A 85 -34.76 -28.00 -32.87
N ILE A 86 -35.89 -27.47 -33.33
CA ILE A 86 -36.51 -27.84 -34.62
C ILE A 86 -35.56 -27.53 -35.78
N ALA A 87 -34.96 -26.33 -35.82
CA ALA A 87 -34.05 -25.96 -36.89
C ALA A 87 -32.75 -26.77 -36.87
N VAL A 88 -32.20 -27.06 -35.69
CA VAL A 88 -31.01 -27.90 -35.51
C VAL A 88 -31.30 -29.33 -35.94
N ALA A 89 -32.48 -29.88 -35.59
CA ALA A 89 -32.90 -31.21 -36.02
C ALA A 89 -33.07 -31.32 -37.54
N MET A 90 -33.58 -30.26 -38.20
CA MET A 90 -33.82 -30.27 -39.65
C MET A 90 -32.58 -29.95 -40.50
N TYR A 91 -31.68 -29.09 -40.02
CA TYR A 91 -30.58 -28.53 -40.84
C TYR A 91 -29.19 -28.74 -40.23
N GLY A 92 -29.08 -29.41 -39.08
CA GLY A 92 -27.85 -29.55 -38.30
C GLY A 92 -27.47 -28.28 -37.54
N ASP A 93 -26.55 -28.38 -36.57
CA ASP A 93 -26.06 -27.21 -35.82
C ASP A 93 -25.09 -26.38 -36.67
N THR A 94 -25.66 -25.57 -37.57
CA THR A 94 -24.94 -24.64 -38.42
C THR A 94 -25.41 -23.21 -38.17
N ARG A 95 -24.54 -22.22 -38.41
CA ARG A 95 -24.91 -20.79 -38.27
C ARG A 95 -26.16 -20.43 -39.08
N VAL A 96 -26.35 -21.04 -40.24
CA VAL A 96 -27.52 -20.84 -41.10
C VAL A 96 -28.80 -21.39 -40.45
N ALA A 97 -28.73 -22.57 -39.82
CA ALA A 97 -29.84 -23.14 -39.07
C ALA A 97 -30.27 -22.25 -37.89
N ARG A 98 -29.32 -21.67 -37.16
CA ARG A 98 -29.61 -20.72 -36.05
C ARG A 98 -30.31 -19.45 -36.53
N THR A 99 -29.89 -18.91 -37.69
CA THR A 99 -30.57 -17.75 -38.29
C THR A 99 -31.99 -18.09 -38.71
N ARG A 100 -32.20 -19.27 -39.32
CA ARG A 100 -33.55 -19.74 -39.69
C ARG A 100 -34.44 -19.99 -38.47
N ALA A 101 -33.90 -20.52 -37.38
CA ALA A 101 -34.63 -20.66 -36.12
C ALA A 101 -35.14 -19.30 -35.62
N LEU A 102 -34.29 -18.28 -35.65
CA LEU A 102 -34.66 -16.92 -35.26
C LEU A 102 -35.73 -16.33 -36.19
N GLU A 103 -35.65 -16.59 -37.49
CA GLU A 103 -36.70 -16.19 -38.44
C GLU A 103 -38.03 -16.87 -38.12
N MET A 104 -38.03 -18.20 -37.91
CA MET A 104 -39.22 -18.95 -37.50
C MET A 104 -39.83 -18.41 -36.20
N PHE A 105 -38.99 -18.14 -35.20
CA PHE A 105 -39.41 -17.50 -33.95
C PHE A 105 -40.12 -16.17 -34.19
N TYR A 106 -39.55 -15.28 -35.01
CA TYR A 106 -40.14 -13.98 -35.28
C TYR A 106 -41.42 -14.07 -36.11
N THR A 107 -41.49 -14.99 -37.08
CA THR A 107 -42.72 -15.23 -37.86
C THR A 107 -43.84 -15.72 -36.94
N ILE A 108 -43.57 -16.65 -36.03
CA ILE A 108 -44.57 -17.10 -35.04
C ILE A 108 -44.99 -15.94 -34.12
N ALA A 109 -44.03 -15.13 -33.66
CA ALA A 109 -44.34 -13.98 -32.82
C ALA A 109 -45.25 -12.95 -33.52
N GLU A 110 -45.04 -12.68 -34.81
CA GLU A 110 -45.83 -11.72 -35.58
C GLU A 110 -47.21 -12.28 -35.99
N GLU A 111 -47.25 -13.50 -36.54
CA GLU A 111 -48.46 -14.08 -37.12
C GLU A 111 -49.39 -14.69 -36.07
N VAL A 112 -48.84 -15.32 -35.02
CA VAL A 112 -49.63 -16.06 -34.01
C VAL A 112 -49.88 -15.22 -32.77
N LEU A 113 -48.85 -14.48 -32.29
CA LEU A 113 -48.93 -13.71 -31.05
C LEU A 113 -49.24 -12.22 -31.27
N HIS A 114 -49.26 -11.76 -32.52
CA HIS A 114 -49.43 -10.35 -32.88
C HIS A 114 -48.45 -9.40 -32.15
N LEU A 115 -47.26 -9.91 -31.82
CA LEU A 115 -46.16 -9.14 -31.25
C LEU A 115 -45.26 -8.66 -32.38
N THR A 116 -44.88 -7.39 -32.37
CA THR A 116 -43.90 -6.91 -33.35
C THR A 116 -42.55 -7.57 -33.09
N ARG A 117 -41.76 -7.80 -34.15
CA ARG A 117 -40.40 -8.34 -34.03
C ARG A 117 -39.55 -7.60 -32.99
N SER A 118 -39.68 -6.28 -32.89
CA SER A 118 -38.95 -5.47 -31.91
C SER A 118 -39.40 -5.73 -30.47
N GLN A 119 -40.69 -5.93 -30.22
CA GLN A 119 -41.23 -6.26 -28.90
C GLN A 119 -40.82 -7.67 -28.46
N ALA A 120 -40.97 -8.67 -29.34
CA ALA A 120 -40.55 -10.03 -29.05
C ALA A 120 -39.04 -10.11 -28.77
N HIS A 121 -38.22 -9.42 -29.59
CA HIS A 121 -36.78 -9.34 -29.36
C HIS A 121 -36.43 -8.65 -28.03
N LEU A 122 -37.15 -7.57 -27.67
CA LEU A 122 -36.93 -6.85 -26.44
C LEU A 122 -37.21 -7.73 -25.21
N GLN A 123 -38.39 -8.34 -25.16
CA GLN A 123 -38.81 -9.18 -24.03
C GLN A 123 -37.91 -10.40 -23.87
N LEU A 124 -37.55 -11.07 -24.98
CA LEU A 124 -36.63 -12.19 -24.99
C LEU A 124 -35.24 -11.80 -24.43
N ASN A 125 -34.70 -10.67 -24.89
CA ASN A 125 -33.40 -10.18 -24.43
C ASN A 125 -33.40 -9.78 -22.95
N LEU A 126 -34.47 -9.13 -22.48
CA LEU A 126 -34.60 -8.77 -21.07
C LEU A 126 -34.67 -10.04 -20.22
N TYR A 127 -35.51 -10.99 -20.61
CA TYR A 127 -35.62 -12.27 -19.91
C TYR A 127 -34.26 -12.98 -19.82
N ARG A 128 -33.55 -13.14 -20.95
CA ARG A 128 -32.20 -13.76 -20.97
C ARG A 128 -31.19 -13.05 -20.09
N ARG A 129 -31.13 -11.72 -20.15
CA ARG A 129 -30.15 -10.93 -19.39
C ARG A 129 -30.36 -11.08 -17.89
N PHE A 130 -31.61 -11.16 -17.44
CA PHE A 130 -31.96 -11.19 -16.02
C PHE A 130 -32.35 -12.58 -15.50
N LEU A 131 -32.28 -13.62 -16.32
CA LEU A 131 -32.58 -15.00 -15.94
C LEU A 131 -31.65 -15.51 -14.84
N GLN A 132 -30.38 -15.12 -14.88
CA GLN A 132 -29.36 -15.54 -13.92
C GLN A 132 -29.39 -14.73 -12.62
N HIS A 133 -30.08 -13.59 -12.61
CA HIS A 133 -30.16 -12.72 -11.45
C HIS A 133 -31.39 -13.08 -10.61
N ASN A 134 -31.15 -13.79 -9.51
CA ASN A 134 -32.20 -14.23 -8.58
C ASN A 134 -33.03 -13.03 -8.13
N GLY A 135 -34.32 -13.03 -8.46
CA GLY A 135 -35.25 -12.00 -8.06
C GLY A 135 -35.35 -10.77 -8.96
N ALA A 136 -34.43 -10.57 -9.93
CA ALA A 136 -34.45 -9.42 -10.84
C ALA A 136 -35.79 -9.27 -11.57
N LEU A 137 -36.26 -10.35 -12.19
CA LEU A 137 -37.52 -10.38 -12.93
C LEU A 137 -38.74 -10.24 -12.00
N THR A 138 -38.60 -10.51 -10.71
CA THR A 138 -39.72 -10.44 -9.75
C THR A 138 -39.84 -9.10 -9.03
N LYS A 139 -38.71 -8.43 -8.78
CA LYS A 139 -38.62 -7.21 -7.96
C LYS A 139 -38.52 -5.96 -8.81
N LEU A 140 -37.99 -6.06 -10.03
CA LEU A 140 -37.81 -4.92 -10.92
C LEU A 140 -38.95 -4.81 -11.94
N ASN A 141 -39.33 -3.58 -12.25
CA ASN A 141 -40.27 -3.30 -13.32
C ASN A 141 -39.53 -3.35 -14.68
N ILE A 142 -40.25 -3.63 -15.78
CA ILE A 142 -39.73 -3.62 -17.15
C ILE A 142 -38.96 -2.33 -17.45
N GLY A 143 -39.46 -1.17 -16.99
CA GLY A 143 -38.77 0.11 -17.18
C GLY A 143 -37.40 0.20 -16.50
N GLU A 144 -37.19 -0.50 -15.39
CA GLU A 144 -35.93 -0.56 -14.64
C GLU A 144 -34.98 -1.58 -15.24
N LEU A 145 -35.50 -2.76 -15.61
CA LEU A 145 -34.78 -3.77 -16.39
C LEU A 145 -34.27 -3.19 -17.71
N MET A 146 -35.03 -2.30 -18.35
CA MET A 146 -34.62 -1.58 -19.55
C MET A 146 -33.44 -0.62 -19.35
N ILE A 147 -33.26 -0.06 -18.15
CA ILE A 147 -32.06 0.73 -17.83
C ILE A 147 -30.87 -0.20 -17.63
N LEU A 148 -31.06 -1.24 -16.81
CA LEU A 148 -30.02 -2.21 -16.47
C LEU A 148 -29.62 -3.13 -17.64
N ARG A 149 -30.36 -3.10 -18.76
CA ARG A 149 -30.04 -3.83 -19.99
C ARG A 149 -28.71 -3.41 -20.61
N ARG A 150 -28.26 -2.16 -20.40
CA ARG A 150 -27.02 -1.66 -21.01
C ARG A 150 -25.83 -2.54 -20.59
N SER A 151 -24.95 -2.85 -21.54
CA SER A 151 -23.73 -3.62 -21.30
C SER A 151 -22.80 -2.98 -20.28
N ASP A 152 -22.96 -1.68 -20.05
CA ASP A 152 -22.15 -0.89 -19.13
C ASP A 152 -22.40 -1.29 -17.66
N TYR A 153 -23.51 -1.97 -17.35
CA TYR A 153 -23.82 -2.44 -16.00
C TYR A 153 -23.26 -3.85 -15.76
N THR A 154 -22.48 -4.00 -14.70
CA THR A 154 -21.91 -5.29 -14.28
C THR A 154 -22.97 -6.14 -13.56
N ALA A 155 -22.73 -7.45 -13.47
CA ALA A 155 -23.62 -8.36 -12.76
C ALA A 155 -23.78 -7.96 -11.27
N GLU A 156 -22.67 -7.58 -10.63
CA GLU A 156 -22.63 -7.13 -9.23
C GLU A 156 -23.43 -5.86 -9.00
N GLU A 157 -23.38 -4.91 -9.94
CA GLU A 157 -24.19 -3.67 -9.87
C GLU A 157 -25.68 -3.97 -9.99
N ILE A 158 -26.06 -4.94 -10.84
CA ILE A 158 -27.45 -5.36 -11.00
C ILE A 158 -27.95 -6.01 -9.70
N ASP A 159 -27.17 -6.89 -9.10
CA ASP A 159 -27.52 -7.56 -7.84
C ASP A 159 -27.63 -6.56 -6.69
N ALA A 160 -26.71 -5.60 -6.59
CA ALA A 160 -26.77 -4.53 -5.60
C ALA A 160 -28.03 -3.65 -5.74
N VAL A 161 -28.47 -3.37 -6.98
CA VAL A 161 -29.72 -2.63 -7.22
C VAL A 161 -30.95 -3.45 -6.78
N ILE A 162 -30.94 -4.77 -6.99
CA ILE A 162 -32.03 -5.66 -6.58
C ILE A 162 -32.12 -5.71 -5.05
N GLU A 163 -30.99 -5.91 -4.37
CA GLU A 163 -30.92 -5.92 -2.91
C GLU A 163 -31.36 -4.58 -2.32
N PHE A 164 -30.90 -3.46 -2.89
CA PHE A 164 -31.30 -2.14 -2.44
C PHE A 164 -32.82 -1.93 -2.57
N LYS A 165 -33.43 -2.39 -3.67
CA LYS A 165 -34.87 -2.29 -3.89
C LYS A 165 -35.68 -3.23 -3.00
N GLU A 166 -35.12 -4.37 -2.63
CA GLU A 166 -35.75 -5.26 -1.65
C GLU A 166 -35.85 -4.60 -0.28
N ASN A 167 -34.82 -3.84 0.10
CA ASN A 167 -34.80 -3.09 1.35
C ASN A 167 -35.61 -1.78 1.29
N ASP A 168 -35.67 -1.11 0.13
CA ASP A 168 -36.48 0.09 -0.10
C ASP A 168 -37.38 -0.01 -1.35
N PRO A 169 -38.66 -0.42 -1.18
CA PRO A 169 -39.63 -0.50 -2.27
C PRO A 169 -40.01 0.84 -2.90
N SER A 170 -39.67 1.98 -2.27
CA SER A 170 -39.93 3.32 -2.83
C SER A 170 -38.91 3.71 -3.89
N TYR A 171 -37.84 2.92 -4.07
CA TYR A 171 -36.77 3.18 -5.01
C TYR A 171 -37.28 3.20 -6.46
N ARG A 172 -36.97 4.27 -7.20
CA ARG A 172 -37.51 4.48 -8.53
C ARG A 172 -36.45 4.32 -9.60
N ARG A 173 -36.94 4.02 -10.81
CA ARG A 173 -36.18 4.02 -12.07
C ARG A 173 -35.18 5.18 -12.25
N LYS A 174 -35.50 6.40 -11.78
CA LYS A 174 -34.64 7.58 -11.95
C LYS A 174 -33.36 7.50 -11.13
N ASP A 175 -33.40 6.80 -10.01
CA ASP A 175 -32.35 6.80 -9.00
C ASP A 175 -31.32 5.68 -9.24
N ILE A 176 -31.63 4.75 -10.17
CA ILE A 176 -30.76 3.63 -10.59
C ILE A 176 -29.39 4.11 -11.05
N ARG A 177 -29.35 5.13 -11.90
CA ARG A 177 -28.08 5.62 -12.45
C ARG A 177 -27.21 6.25 -11.37
N GLU A 178 -27.79 7.13 -10.56
CA GLU A 178 -27.07 7.81 -9.49
C GLU A 178 -26.58 6.83 -8.42
N PHE A 179 -27.37 5.81 -8.09
CA PHE A 179 -26.93 4.75 -7.18
C PHE A 179 -25.73 3.98 -7.72
N VAL A 180 -25.77 3.53 -8.97
CA VAL A 180 -24.65 2.79 -9.57
C VAL A 180 -23.40 3.68 -9.66
N GLU A 181 -23.54 4.96 -10.02
CA GLU A 181 -22.40 5.88 -10.02
C GLU A 181 -21.80 6.07 -8.62
N ARG A 182 -22.64 6.18 -7.58
CA ARG A 182 -22.16 6.24 -6.18
C ARG A 182 -21.50 4.94 -5.75
N LEU A 183 -22.04 3.79 -6.19
CA LEU A 183 -21.46 2.47 -5.90
C LEU A 183 -20.07 2.35 -6.54
N ARG A 184 -19.91 2.77 -7.79
CA ARG A 184 -18.61 2.79 -8.48
C ARG A 184 -17.59 3.65 -7.75
N ARG A 185 -17.96 4.88 -7.39
CA ARG A 185 -17.06 5.77 -6.63
C ARG A 185 -16.63 5.16 -5.31
N LYS A 186 -17.55 4.52 -4.57
CA LYS A 186 -17.21 3.82 -3.34
C LYS A 186 -16.29 2.63 -3.58
N GLN A 187 -16.50 1.88 -4.66
CA GLN A 187 -15.63 0.76 -5.01
C GLN A 187 -14.22 1.23 -5.40
N GLU A 188 -14.12 2.33 -6.13
CA GLU A 188 -12.84 3.00 -6.45
C GLU A 188 -12.14 3.49 -5.17
N GLU A 189 -12.86 4.14 -4.25
CA GLU A 189 -12.33 4.55 -2.94
C GLU A 189 -11.81 3.36 -2.13
N VAL A 190 -12.54 2.24 -2.09
CA VAL A 190 -12.10 1.01 -1.42
C VAL A 190 -10.84 0.46 -2.05
N PHE A 191 -10.77 0.43 -3.38
CA PHE A 191 -9.58 -0.03 -4.10
C PHE A 191 -8.37 0.86 -3.82
N ASP A 192 -8.55 2.18 -3.81
CA ASP A 192 -7.50 3.14 -3.48
C ASP A 192 -7.01 2.99 -2.03
N VAL A 193 -7.93 2.78 -1.08
CA VAL A 193 -7.57 2.53 0.32
C VAL A 193 -6.82 1.21 0.46
N GLN A 194 -7.25 0.16 -0.24
CA GLN A 194 -6.59 -1.14 -0.20
C GLN A 194 -5.18 -1.08 -0.83
N SER A 195 -5.02 -0.38 -1.95
CA SER A 195 -3.71 -0.11 -2.56
C SER A 195 -2.78 0.65 -1.60
N LYS A 196 -3.28 1.69 -0.92
CA LYS A 196 -2.50 2.40 0.12
C LYS A 196 -2.11 1.50 1.29
N LEU A 197 -3.01 0.61 1.71
CA LEU A 197 -2.74 -0.35 2.78
C LEU A 197 -1.66 -1.35 2.35
N ASP A 198 -1.72 -1.86 1.12
CA ASP A 198 -0.72 -2.80 0.59
C ASP A 198 0.66 -2.14 0.51
N VAL A 199 0.74 -0.89 0.05
CA VAL A 199 1.98 -0.10 0.05
C VAL A 199 2.51 0.11 1.47
N ALA A 200 1.66 0.57 2.40
CA ALA A 200 2.06 0.78 3.78
C ALA A 200 2.53 -0.53 4.46
N THR A 201 1.90 -1.65 4.12
CA THR A 201 2.29 -2.97 4.62
C THR A 201 3.64 -3.41 4.05
N ALA A 202 3.90 -3.13 2.76
CA ALA A 202 5.20 -3.39 2.14
C ALA A 202 6.32 -2.51 2.73
N GLU A 203 6.04 -1.23 2.99
CA GLU A 203 6.96 -0.31 3.68
C GLU A 203 7.24 -0.78 5.11
N LEU A 204 6.21 -1.21 5.85
CA LEU A 204 6.36 -1.80 7.19
C LEU A 204 7.25 -3.06 7.14
N ALA A 205 7.03 -3.96 6.17
CA ALA A 205 7.86 -5.15 6.01
C ALA A 205 9.32 -4.79 5.70
N SER A 206 9.56 -3.79 4.84
CA SER A 206 10.91 -3.29 4.54
C SER A 206 11.59 -2.73 5.79
N THR A 207 10.90 -1.86 6.54
CA THR A 207 11.43 -1.28 7.77
C THR A 207 11.73 -2.32 8.85
N ILE A 208 10.89 -3.36 8.98
CA ILE A 208 11.16 -4.49 9.87
C ILE A 208 12.43 -5.24 9.46
N SER A 209 12.62 -5.51 8.16
CA SER A 209 13.83 -6.15 7.64
C SER A 209 15.08 -5.30 7.91
N GLU A 210 15.01 -4.00 7.61
CA GLU A 210 16.11 -3.07 7.89
C GLU A 210 16.45 -2.99 9.38
N ASN A 211 15.45 -3.08 10.25
CA ASN A 211 15.67 -3.08 11.70
C ASN A 211 16.34 -4.39 12.15
N ALA A 212 15.94 -5.53 11.59
CA ALA A 212 16.58 -6.81 11.87
C ALA A 212 18.06 -6.80 11.44
N ASP A 213 18.37 -6.24 10.27
CA ASP A 213 19.75 -6.09 9.79
C ASP A 213 20.58 -5.18 10.71
N LYS A 214 20.02 -4.05 11.14
CA LYS A 214 20.66 -3.15 12.12
C LYS A 214 20.90 -3.84 13.46
N ASP A 215 19.94 -4.64 13.95
CA ASP A 215 20.11 -5.42 15.18
C ASP A 215 21.24 -6.45 15.06
N HIS A 216 21.38 -7.09 13.90
CA HIS A 216 22.50 -7.99 13.61
C HIS A 216 23.85 -7.25 13.60
N GLU A 217 23.90 -6.06 12.99
CA GLU A 217 25.09 -5.23 12.98
C GLU A 217 25.47 -4.72 14.37
N ILE A 218 24.50 -4.29 15.18
CA ILE A 218 24.71 -3.89 16.58
C ILE A 218 25.31 -5.06 17.38
N ARG A 219 24.77 -6.27 17.23
CA ARG A 219 25.31 -7.46 17.91
C ARG A 219 26.76 -7.73 17.48
N ARG A 220 27.05 -7.63 16.18
CA ARG A 220 28.41 -7.80 15.65
C ARG A 220 29.38 -6.75 16.23
N LEU A 221 29.01 -5.48 16.18
CA LEU A 221 29.82 -4.39 16.73
C LEU A 221 30.06 -4.56 18.24
N ASN A 222 29.05 -4.99 19.00
CA ASN A 222 29.22 -5.29 20.43
C ASN A 222 30.20 -6.44 20.68
N THR A 223 30.19 -7.48 19.85
CA THR A 223 31.17 -8.58 19.96
C THR A 223 32.59 -8.12 19.64
N GLU A 224 32.75 -7.26 18.63
CA GLU A 224 34.05 -6.69 18.25
C GLU A 224 34.58 -5.74 19.33
N LEU A 225 33.71 -4.90 19.89
CA LEU A 225 34.04 -4.02 21.01
C LEU A 225 34.50 -4.83 22.23
N SER A 226 33.77 -5.91 22.56
CA SER A 226 34.15 -6.82 23.65
C SER A 226 35.49 -7.53 23.42
N ARG A 227 35.82 -7.83 22.16
CA ARG A 227 37.11 -8.41 21.78
C ARG A 227 38.24 -7.39 21.94
N LEU A 228 38.04 -6.17 21.43
CA LEU A 228 39.02 -5.09 21.52
C LEU A 228 39.28 -4.65 22.97
N THR A 229 38.25 -4.66 23.83
CA THR A 229 38.46 -4.39 25.26
C THR A 229 39.29 -5.47 25.93
N ALA A 230 39.05 -6.75 25.62
CA ALA A 230 39.87 -7.85 26.12
C ALA A 230 41.32 -7.74 25.62
N GLU A 231 41.54 -7.45 24.34
CA GLU A 231 42.87 -7.24 23.75
C GLU A 231 43.61 -6.07 24.43
N ARG A 232 42.92 -4.94 24.62
CA ARG A 232 43.49 -3.78 25.34
C ARG A 232 43.85 -4.11 26.79
N ASP A 233 43.05 -4.92 27.47
CA ASP A 233 43.31 -5.32 28.84
C ASP A 233 44.49 -6.31 28.91
N THR A 234 44.64 -7.21 27.92
CA THR A 234 45.85 -8.03 27.79
C THR A 234 47.09 -7.19 27.51
N ASP A 235 47.00 -6.18 26.65
CA ASP A 235 48.13 -5.27 26.35
C ASP A 235 48.53 -4.44 27.58
N ARG A 236 47.57 -4.05 28.42
CA ARG A 236 47.87 -3.39 29.70
C ARG A 236 48.61 -4.32 30.65
N LEU A 237 48.24 -5.60 30.70
CA LEU A 237 48.93 -6.61 31.51
C LEU A 237 50.35 -6.87 30.99
N THR A 238 50.54 -6.99 29.67
CA THR A 238 51.90 -7.18 29.11
C THR A 238 52.78 -5.95 29.32
N LEU A 239 52.24 -4.73 29.17
CA LEU A 239 52.99 -3.49 29.46
C LEU A 239 53.36 -3.35 30.94
N THR A 240 52.50 -3.79 31.87
CA THR A 240 52.82 -3.77 33.30
C THR A 240 53.90 -4.80 33.63
N GLN A 241 53.82 -6.03 33.09
CA GLN A 241 54.87 -7.04 33.21
C GLN A 241 56.21 -6.55 32.63
N LEU A 242 56.21 -5.94 31.44
CA LEU A 242 57.42 -5.41 30.82
C LEU A 242 58.05 -4.29 31.66
N ARG A 243 57.23 -3.43 32.29
CA ARG A 243 57.73 -2.41 33.24
C ARG A 243 58.37 -3.03 34.48
N GLU A 244 57.77 -4.09 35.02
CA GLU A 244 58.35 -4.84 36.14
C GLU A 244 59.67 -5.53 35.74
N GLU A 245 59.75 -6.13 34.56
CA GLU A 245 60.99 -6.70 34.03
C GLU A 245 62.06 -5.63 33.81
N MET A 246 61.70 -4.48 33.22
CA MET A 246 62.64 -3.39 33.00
C MET A 246 63.15 -2.83 34.33
N THR A 247 62.31 -2.71 35.36
CA THR A 247 62.76 -2.28 36.70
C THR A 247 63.68 -3.31 37.36
N ARG A 248 63.42 -4.62 37.19
CA ARG A 248 64.34 -5.69 37.62
C ARG A 248 65.67 -5.67 36.87
N GLN A 249 65.64 -5.45 35.55
CA GLN A 249 66.87 -5.31 34.77
C GLN A 249 67.64 -4.07 35.19
N ASN A 250 66.97 -2.94 35.42
CA ASN A 250 67.62 -1.70 35.83
C ASN A 250 68.28 -1.83 37.22
N SER A 251 67.66 -2.54 38.16
CA SER A 251 68.29 -2.87 39.44
C SER A 251 69.48 -3.81 39.28
N SER A 252 69.38 -4.81 38.40
CA SER A 252 70.52 -5.68 38.03
C SER A 252 71.67 -4.91 37.39
N TYR A 253 71.38 -3.97 36.48
CA TYR A 253 72.38 -3.09 35.86
C TYR A 253 73.04 -2.19 36.90
N SER A 254 72.27 -1.66 37.85
CA SER A 254 72.80 -0.84 38.95
C SER A 254 73.76 -1.67 39.83
N ALA A 255 73.39 -2.92 40.14
CA ALA A 255 74.26 -3.84 40.89
C ALA A 255 75.54 -4.20 40.11
N LEU A 256 75.43 -4.46 38.81
CA LEU A 256 76.57 -4.69 37.94
C LEU A 256 77.48 -3.44 37.87
N GLY A 257 76.89 -2.25 37.79
CA GLY A 257 77.61 -0.98 37.81
C GLY A 257 78.40 -0.77 39.09
N MET A 258 77.84 -1.16 40.25
CA MET A 258 78.58 -1.17 41.52
C MET A 258 79.75 -2.15 41.49
N GLN A 259 79.54 -3.39 41.00
CA GLN A 259 80.62 -4.38 40.88
C GLN A 259 81.74 -3.90 39.94
N VAL A 260 81.40 -3.24 38.83
CA VAL A 260 82.39 -2.65 37.92
C VAL A 260 83.16 -1.56 38.63
N ALA A 261 82.50 -0.66 39.37
CA ALA A 261 83.18 0.38 40.14
C ALA A 261 84.13 -0.19 41.21
N ASP A 262 83.73 -1.27 41.89
CA ASP A 262 84.56 -1.99 42.85
C ASP A 262 85.78 -2.63 42.18
N LEU A 263 85.59 -3.31 41.04
CA LEU A 263 86.67 -3.89 40.24
C LEU A 263 87.61 -2.81 39.68
N GLU A 264 87.10 -1.64 39.28
CA GLU A 264 87.93 -0.51 38.85
C GLU A 264 88.76 0.07 40.00
N ARG A 265 88.23 0.05 41.22
CA ARG A 265 88.97 0.43 42.42
C ARG A 265 90.06 -0.60 42.72
N GLU A 266 89.74 -1.88 42.70
CA GLU A 266 90.71 -2.96 42.90
C GLU A 266 91.80 -2.94 41.81
N LYS A 267 91.42 -2.70 40.55
CA LYS A 267 92.36 -2.51 39.44
C LYS A 267 93.28 -1.32 39.70
N ARG A 268 92.76 -0.18 40.17
CA ARG A 268 93.60 0.98 40.53
C ARG A 268 94.55 0.64 41.67
N GLU A 269 94.08 -0.03 42.71
CA GLU A 269 94.93 -0.49 43.82
C GLU A 269 96.02 -1.48 43.35
N LEU A 270 95.67 -2.40 42.46
CA LEU A 270 96.63 -3.33 41.84
C LEU A 270 97.59 -2.59 40.90
N GLN A 271 97.14 -1.59 40.14
CA GLN A 271 98.01 -0.75 39.32
C GLN A 271 98.97 0.08 40.18
N GLU A 272 98.53 0.59 41.32
CA GLU A 272 99.39 1.26 42.30
C GLU A 272 100.41 0.28 42.90
N ARG A 273 99.99 -0.96 43.22
CA ARG A 273 100.90 -2.03 43.66
C ARG A 273 101.89 -2.45 42.57
N ILE A 274 101.45 -2.52 41.32
CA ILE A 274 102.32 -2.80 40.16
C ILE A 274 103.25 -1.60 39.89
N ALA A 275 102.80 -0.36 40.06
CA ALA A 275 103.65 0.83 39.96
C ALA A 275 104.71 0.85 41.08
N PHE A 276 104.33 0.45 42.29
CA PHE A 276 105.24 0.23 43.40
C PHE A 276 106.24 -0.90 43.11
N ALA A 277 105.79 -2.02 42.53
CA ALA A 277 106.65 -3.13 42.11
C ALA A 277 107.55 -2.76 40.90
N LYS A 278 107.08 -1.92 39.98
CA LYS A 278 107.84 -1.37 38.85
C LYS A 278 108.87 -0.31 39.28
N GLY A 279 108.77 0.21 40.50
CA GLY A 279 109.84 1.01 41.12
C GLY A 279 111.14 0.21 41.35
N ASN A 280 111.06 -1.12 41.33
CA ASN A 280 112.18 -2.06 41.33
C ASN A 280 112.02 -3.04 40.17
N VAL A 281 112.38 -2.65 38.94
CA VAL A 281 112.90 -3.54 37.86
C VAL A 281 113.13 -2.71 36.58
N ARG A 282 114.30 -2.94 35.95
CA ARG A 282 114.78 -2.35 34.70
C ARG A 282 113.79 -2.57 33.52
N PRO A 283 113.68 -1.63 32.58
CA PRO A 283 112.82 -1.76 31.42
C PRO A 283 113.46 -2.63 30.34
N GLU A 284 112.77 -3.68 29.90
CA GLU A 284 112.96 -4.29 28.58
C GLU A 284 111.74 -3.99 27.72
N SER A 285 112.03 -3.47 26.52
CA SER A 285 111.07 -3.13 25.46
C SER A 285 110.58 -4.40 24.79
N ILE A 286 109.25 -4.56 24.67
CA ILE A 286 108.64 -5.56 23.80
C ILE A 286 107.54 -4.87 22.97
N GLU A 287 107.74 -4.89 21.66
CA GLU A 287 106.75 -4.57 20.63
C GLU A 287 105.75 -5.74 20.50
N VAL A 288 104.46 -5.48 20.61
CA VAL A 288 103.39 -6.40 20.20
C VAL A 288 102.14 -5.56 19.87
N PRO A 289 101.18 -6.06 19.10
CA PRO A 289 100.99 -5.73 17.70
C PRO A 289 99.58 -5.20 17.46
N VAL A 290 99.33 -4.76 16.22
CA VAL A 290 98.08 -4.91 15.46
C VAL A 290 96.76 -4.68 16.22
N VAL A 291 96.14 -3.57 15.84
CA VAL A 291 94.72 -3.21 15.97
C VAL A 291 93.79 -4.45 15.94
N PRO A 292 92.85 -4.60 16.88
CA PRO A 292 91.95 -5.76 16.96
C PRO A 292 91.00 -5.90 15.76
N PRO A 293 90.64 -7.14 15.36
CA PRO A 293 89.69 -7.41 14.29
C PRO A 293 88.26 -7.18 14.80
N GLY A 294 87.78 -5.94 14.70
CA GLY A 294 86.41 -5.56 15.08
C GLY A 294 85.64 -4.78 14.00
N TYR A 295 86.31 -4.39 12.92
CA TYR A 295 85.67 -3.58 11.87
C TYR A 295 84.86 -4.43 10.88
N ALA A 296 85.17 -5.71 10.68
CA ALA A 296 84.38 -6.59 9.81
C ALA A 296 82.96 -6.82 10.36
N THR A 297 82.80 -7.06 11.67
CA THR A 297 81.48 -7.34 12.26
C THR A 297 80.58 -6.11 12.38
N LEU A 298 81.18 -4.92 12.51
CA LEU A 298 80.43 -3.66 12.55
C LEU A 298 80.05 -3.18 11.15
N GLU A 299 80.95 -3.30 10.16
CA GLU A 299 80.63 -2.99 8.76
C GLU A 299 79.56 -3.93 8.20
N ASP A 300 79.62 -5.23 8.50
CA ASP A 300 78.60 -6.20 8.10
C ASP A 300 77.25 -5.93 8.79
N ALA A 301 77.26 -5.57 10.08
CA ALA A 301 76.04 -5.18 10.79
C ALA A 301 75.45 -3.84 10.28
N LEU A 302 76.30 -2.90 9.88
CA LEU A 302 75.89 -1.64 9.26
C LEU A 302 75.32 -1.86 7.86
N ALA A 303 75.91 -2.77 7.08
CA ALA A 303 75.44 -3.15 5.77
C ALA A 303 74.05 -3.82 5.85
N ALA A 304 73.87 -4.80 6.75
CA ALA A 304 72.58 -5.46 6.98
C ALA A 304 71.51 -4.47 7.47
N LYS A 305 71.87 -3.55 8.39
CA LYS A 305 70.93 -2.51 8.85
C LYS A 305 70.62 -1.48 7.78
N ASN A 306 71.55 -1.13 6.90
CA ASN A 306 71.27 -0.26 5.76
C ASN A 306 70.35 -0.94 4.73
N GLU A 307 70.43 -2.26 4.55
CA GLU A 307 69.55 -3.02 3.67
C GLU A 307 68.13 -3.15 4.25
N GLU A 308 68.00 -3.39 5.56
CA GLU A 308 66.71 -3.27 6.29
C GLU A 308 66.13 -1.85 6.18
N LEU A 309 66.96 -0.82 6.29
CA LEU A 309 66.52 0.58 6.16
C LEU A 309 66.09 0.91 4.72
N ALA A 310 66.76 0.33 3.72
CA ALA A 310 66.41 0.49 2.31
C ALA A 310 65.08 -0.20 1.98
N THR A 311 64.88 -1.43 2.45
CA THR A 311 63.62 -2.18 2.29
C THR A 311 62.46 -1.48 3.02
N ALA A 312 62.64 -1.08 4.27
CA ALA A 312 61.64 -0.30 5.01
C ALA A 312 61.31 1.05 4.33
N LYS A 313 62.29 1.72 3.72
CA LYS A 313 62.04 2.93 2.91
C LYS A 313 61.21 2.65 1.66
N THR A 314 61.44 1.52 0.99
CA THR A 314 60.63 1.14 -0.18
C THR A 314 59.20 0.78 0.21
N GLU A 315 59.01 0.07 1.32
CA GLU A 315 57.68 -0.24 1.87
C GLU A 315 56.95 1.04 2.29
N LEU A 316 57.64 1.98 2.95
CA LEU A 316 57.08 3.28 3.31
C LEU A 316 56.62 4.05 2.09
N ASN A 317 57.41 4.10 1.02
CA ASN A 317 57.02 4.76 -0.23
C ASN A 317 55.83 4.07 -0.93
N ASN A 318 55.75 2.74 -0.86
CA ASN A 318 54.60 2.00 -1.37
C ASN A 318 53.32 2.29 -0.56
N VAL A 319 53.41 2.36 0.77
CA VAL A 319 52.28 2.73 1.62
C VAL A 319 51.85 4.17 1.38
N ILE A 320 52.79 5.11 1.22
CA ILE A 320 52.48 6.52 0.92
C ILE A 320 51.75 6.64 -0.42
N SER A 321 52.22 5.93 -1.46
CA SER A 321 51.57 5.97 -2.78
C SER A 321 50.19 5.29 -2.78
N GLN A 322 50.00 4.20 -2.02
CA GLN A 322 48.68 3.62 -1.81
C GLN A 322 47.74 4.57 -1.05
N ARG A 323 48.25 5.26 -0.02
CA ARG A 323 47.48 6.24 0.74
C ARG A 323 47.01 7.39 -0.14
N GLN A 324 47.89 7.92 -0.99
CA GLN A 324 47.54 8.98 -1.95
C GLN A 324 46.43 8.54 -2.91
N ARG A 325 46.52 7.32 -3.47
CA ARG A 325 45.46 6.79 -4.35
C ARG A 325 44.11 6.68 -3.64
N ILE A 326 44.13 6.21 -2.38
CA ILE A 326 42.90 6.10 -1.58
C ILE A 326 42.35 7.49 -1.24
N GLU A 327 43.21 8.45 -0.90
CA GLU A 327 42.80 9.84 -0.65
C GLU A 327 42.16 10.48 -1.90
N GLU A 328 42.71 10.23 -3.09
CA GLU A 328 42.12 10.67 -4.38
C GLU A 328 40.76 10.01 -4.65
N GLU A 329 40.65 8.70 -4.43
CA GLU A 329 39.38 7.97 -4.63
C GLU A 329 38.30 8.42 -3.63
N ILE A 330 38.68 8.69 -2.38
CA ILE A 330 37.78 9.26 -1.37
C ILE A 330 37.32 10.65 -1.80
N ALA A 331 38.23 11.51 -2.27
CA ALA A 331 37.89 12.86 -2.73
C ALA A 331 36.95 12.84 -3.94
N GLU A 332 37.15 11.90 -4.88
CA GLU A 332 36.25 11.73 -6.02
C GLU A 332 34.86 11.25 -5.57
N ARG A 333 34.80 10.25 -4.69
CA ARG A 333 33.54 9.72 -4.18
C ARG A 333 32.77 10.73 -3.34
N THR A 334 33.44 11.53 -2.49
CA THR A 334 32.79 12.59 -1.72
C THR A 334 32.25 13.68 -2.63
N ALA A 335 32.97 14.07 -3.69
CA ALA A 335 32.47 15.03 -4.66
C ALA A 335 31.21 14.53 -5.40
N VAL A 336 31.12 13.23 -5.70
CA VAL A 336 29.91 12.61 -6.28
C VAL A 336 28.75 12.60 -5.28
N LEU A 337 29.03 12.25 -4.01
CA LEU A 337 28.02 12.27 -2.96
C LEU A 337 27.48 13.68 -2.70
N ASP A 338 28.33 14.69 -2.67
CA ASP A 338 27.92 16.09 -2.52
C ASP A 338 27.04 16.57 -3.66
N LYS A 339 27.35 16.18 -4.91
CA LYS A 339 26.50 16.47 -6.07
C LYS A 339 25.13 15.82 -5.93
N ARG A 340 25.06 14.57 -5.47
CA ARG A 340 23.80 13.85 -5.22
C ARG A 340 23.01 14.48 -4.08
N ALA A 341 23.65 14.81 -2.96
CA ALA A 341 23.02 15.46 -1.83
C ALA A 341 22.40 16.80 -2.22
N ARG A 342 23.14 17.65 -2.96
CA ARG A 342 22.61 18.91 -3.50
C ARG A 342 21.41 18.71 -4.44
N ALA A 343 21.47 17.70 -5.31
CA ALA A 343 20.35 17.38 -6.18
C ALA A 343 19.11 16.92 -5.38
N HIS A 344 19.30 16.12 -4.33
CA HIS A 344 18.22 15.72 -3.43
C HIS A 344 17.61 16.91 -2.68
N ASP A 345 18.44 17.81 -2.15
CA ASP A 345 17.98 19.01 -1.45
C ASP A 345 17.17 19.94 -2.38
N GLU A 346 17.64 20.15 -3.60
CA GLU A 346 16.90 20.97 -4.59
C GLU A 346 15.58 20.32 -5.00
N LEU A 347 15.54 18.99 -5.16
CA LEU A 347 14.29 18.28 -5.41
C LEU A 347 13.32 18.37 -4.22
N ALA A 348 13.82 18.26 -2.99
CA ALA A 348 13.01 18.39 -1.79
C ALA A 348 12.39 19.80 -1.66
N LYS A 349 13.19 20.85 -1.92
CA LYS A 349 12.70 22.23 -1.98
C LYS A 349 11.63 22.41 -3.06
N LEU A 350 11.84 21.83 -4.24
CA LEU A 350 10.88 21.89 -5.35
C LEU A 350 9.54 21.22 -4.97
N VAL A 351 9.58 20.05 -4.33
CA VAL A 351 8.37 19.35 -3.85
C VAL A 351 7.60 20.21 -2.85
N GLU A 352 8.28 20.85 -1.91
CA GLU A 352 7.62 21.72 -0.93
C GLU A 352 7.01 22.96 -1.59
N ALA A 353 7.70 23.57 -2.56
CA ALA A 353 7.15 24.68 -3.34
C ALA A 353 5.89 24.26 -4.13
N PHE A 354 5.87 23.06 -4.72
CA PHE A 354 4.67 22.52 -5.37
C PHE A 354 3.52 22.29 -4.39
N ARG A 355 3.82 21.79 -3.19
CA ARG A 355 2.79 21.60 -2.14
C ARG A 355 2.12 22.93 -1.78
N GLN A 356 2.91 24.00 -1.63
CA GLN A 356 2.40 25.35 -1.38
C GLN A 356 1.62 25.90 -2.57
N ALA A 357 2.10 25.67 -3.81
CA ALA A 357 1.41 26.10 -5.02
C ALA A 357 0.05 25.41 -5.19
N VAL A 358 -0.06 24.10 -4.93
CA VAL A 358 -1.32 23.35 -4.98
C VAL A 358 -2.29 23.86 -3.91
N SER A 359 -1.81 24.11 -2.68
CA SER A 359 -2.64 24.69 -1.62
C SER A 359 -3.17 26.07 -1.99
N SER A 360 -2.32 26.92 -2.57
CA SER A 360 -2.69 28.26 -3.03
C SER A 360 -3.69 28.20 -4.19
N PHE A 361 -3.50 27.26 -5.11
CA PHE A 361 -4.42 27.04 -6.23
C PHE A 361 -5.79 26.58 -5.75
N ALA A 362 -5.86 25.64 -4.80
CA ALA A 362 -7.13 25.19 -4.22
C ALA A 362 -7.90 26.36 -3.56
N SER A 363 -7.18 27.23 -2.83
CA SER A 363 -7.76 28.44 -2.27
C SER A 363 -8.25 29.41 -3.36
N ALA A 364 -7.48 29.61 -4.43
CA ALA A 364 -7.87 30.48 -5.54
C ALA A 364 -9.08 29.93 -6.31
N GLN A 365 -9.14 28.62 -6.51
CA GLN A 365 -10.26 27.94 -7.17
C GLN A 365 -11.56 28.13 -6.38
N LEU A 366 -11.53 28.01 -5.05
CA LEU A 366 -12.68 28.28 -4.19
C LEU A 366 -13.18 29.72 -4.37
N THR A 367 -12.28 30.70 -4.40
CA THR A 367 -12.63 32.11 -4.63
C THR A 367 -13.25 32.34 -6.01
N VAL A 368 -12.71 31.70 -7.05
CA VAL A 368 -13.26 31.77 -8.42
C VAL A 368 -14.65 31.13 -8.50
N GLN A 369 -14.87 30.01 -7.80
CA GLN A 369 -16.18 29.38 -7.71
C GLN A 369 -17.20 30.25 -6.96
N MET A 370 -16.76 30.96 -5.92
CA MET A 370 -17.60 31.89 -5.16
C MET A 370 -17.95 33.16 -5.95
N ALA A 371 -17.10 33.59 -6.89
CA ALA A 371 -17.33 34.76 -7.73
C ALA A 371 -18.42 34.57 -8.81
N GLY A 372 -18.84 33.32 -9.08
CA GLY A 372 -20.00 33.01 -9.93
C GLY A 372 -19.78 33.13 -11.45
N ASP A 373 -18.87 34.00 -11.92
CA ASP A 373 -18.54 34.14 -13.34
C ASP A 373 -17.12 33.64 -13.67
N ILE A 374 -17.03 32.38 -14.08
CA ILE A 374 -15.77 31.71 -14.43
C ILE A 374 -15.18 32.25 -15.75
N SER A 375 -16.00 32.93 -16.57
CA SER A 375 -15.59 33.38 -17.90
C SER A 375 -14.49 34.44 -17.86
N GLU A 376 -14.48 35.30 -16.83
CA GLU A 376 -13.46 36.33 -16.62
C GLU A 376 -12.09 35.74 -16.22
N PHE A 377 -12.07 34.59 -15.53
CA PHE A 377 -10.85 33.94 -15.03
C PHE A 377 -10.28 32.87 -15.97
N ARG A 378 -11.03 32.50 -17.01
CA ARG A 378 -10.65 31.47 -18.00
C ARG A 378 -9.29 31.71 -18.67
N PRO A 379 -8.90 32.94 -19.07
CA PRO A 379 -7.58 33.18 -19.66
C PRO A 379 -6.43 32.84 -18.70
N THR A 380 -6.56 33.24 -17.43
CA THR A 380 -5.53 32.98 -16.39
C THR A 380 -5.43 31.50 -16.06
N LEU A 381 -6.55 30.79 -15.97
CA LEU A 381 -6.57 29.33 -15.79
C LEU A 381 -5.94 28.58 -16.97
N THR A 382 -6.10 29.09 -18.19
CA THR A 382 -5.48 28.49 -19.40
C THR A 382 -3.96 28.67 -19.41
N VAL A 383 -3.46 29.82 -18.93
CA VAL A 383 -2.00 30.04 -18.76
C VAL A 383 -1.44 29.10 -17.69
N LEU A 384 -2.15 28.94 -16.56
CA LEU A 384 -1.77 28.00 -15.51
C LEU A 384 -1.72 26.55 -16.01
N ASP A 385 -2.74 26.12 -16.76
CA ASP A 385 -2.79 24.80 -17.40
C ASP A 385 -1.59 24.56 -18.33
N GLY A 386 -1.22 25.56 -19.14
CA GLY A 386 -0.03 25.49 -20.00
C GLY A 386 1.28 25.36 -19.22
N ILE A 387 1.43 26.08 -18.10
CA ILE A 387 2.61 26.00 -17.24
C ILE A 387 2.70 24.61 -16.58
N VAL A 388 1.60 24.11 -16.02
CA VAL A 388 1.53 22.78 -15.41
C VAL A 388 1.78 21.68 -16.44
N GLY A 389 1.20 21.80 -17.64
CA GLY A 389 1.42 20.85 -18.73
C GLY A 389 2.88 20.79 -19.19
N ARG A 390 3.56 21.94 -19.27
CA ARG A 390 5.00 22.00 -19.59
C ARG A 390 5.84 21.33 -18.50
N LEU A 391 5.60 21.65 -17.23
CA LEU A 391 6.29 21.03 -16.09
C LEU A 391 6.06 19.51 -16.06
N GLN A 392 4.84 19.05 -16.30
CA GLN A 392 4.52 17.62 -16.38
C GLN A 392 5.29 16.92 -17.51
N SER A 393 5.45 17.58 -18.66
CA SER A 393 6.23 17.07 -19.77
C SER A 393 7.72 16.97 -19.43
N GLU A 394 8.28 17.99 -18.78
CA GLU A 394 9.69 18.03 -18.35
C GLU A 394 9.97 16.95 -17.28
N ILE A 395 9.08 16.77 -16.29
CA ILE A 395 9.18 15.70 -15.28
C ILE A 395 9.14 14.31 -15.95
N ARG A 396 8.18 14.08 -16.86
CA ARG A 396 8.09 12.80 -17.58
C ARG A 396 9.31 12.53 -18.46
N SER A 397 9.90 13.58 -19.03
CA SER A 397 11.13 13.46 -19.82
C SER A 397 12.32 13.12 -18.94
N ALA A 398 12.44 13.74 -17.76
CA ALA A 398 13.48 13.44 -16.78
C ALA A 398 13.39 12.00 -16.25
N ILE A 399 12.18 11.47 -16.02
CA ILE A 399 11.97 10.07 -15.60
C ILE A 399 12.36 9.07 -16.70
N LYS A 400 12.22 9.46 -17.98
CA LYS A 400 12.53 8.59 -19.14
C LYS A 400 13.98 8.68 -19.60
N ALA A 401 14.71 9.72 -19.21
CA ALA A 401 16.13 9.84 -19.51
C ALA A 401 16.89 8.77 -18.71
N LYS A 402 17.28 7.69 -19.40
CA LYS A 402 18.19 6.66 -18.90
C LYS A 402 19.64 7.09 -19.08
#